data_AF-A0A642C4J3-F1
#
_entry.id   AF-A0A642C4J3-F1
#
_cell.length_a   1.000
_cell.length_b   1.000
_cell.length_c   1.000
_cell.angle_alpha   90.00
_cell.angle_beta   90.00
_cell.angle_gamma   90.00
#
_symmetry.space_group_name_H-M   'P 1'
#
loop_
_entity.id
_entity.type
_entity.pdbx_description
1 polymer ?
#
loop_
_entity_poly.entity_id
_entity_poly.type
_entity_poly.pdbx_seq_one_letter_code
_entity_poly.pdbx_strand_id
1 'polypeptide(L)'
;MLVLLCLGVIPAVQAQTYDKLWKQVEQAEKKSLPETVIKLTGEIYQKGEKDKNSPQMLKAYMWRMRYRDMLTPDSLYTNLNGLELWAKQTDQPMDRAVLHSLIAEIYSMYAFNNQWQLRQRAEIVGEAPSADMREWTANMFVEKVRTNVKEAMADSVLLLNTSSRTYIPFVELGETSEYYHHDMYHLLATRSIVALQQVAGLDRATPVENISEDS
;
A
#
# COMPACT_ATOMS: atom_id res chain seq x y z
N MET A 1 -22.85 -17.19 57.43
CA MET A 1 -22.87 -16.86 55.99
C MET A 1 -21.47 -16.43 55.61
N LEU A 2 -20.70 -17.33 54.97
CA LEU A 2 -19.29 -17.12 54.64
C LEU A 2 -19.21 -16.48 53.25
N VAL A 3 -18.78 -15.23 53.15
CA VAL A 3 -18.55 -14.56 51.85
C VAL A 3 -17.10 -14.81 51.46
N LEU A 4 -16.90 -15.70 50.50
CA LEU A 4 -15.61 -15.98 49.85
C LEU A 4 -15.31 -14.85 48.85
N LEU A 5 -14.35 -14.00 49.19
CA LEU A 5 -13.78 -12.98 48.30
C LEU A 5 -12.72 -13.65 47.41
N CYS A 6 -13.14 -14.12 46.24
CA CYS A 6 -12.21 -14.58 45.20
C CYS A 6 -11.56 -13.35 44.54
N LEU A 7 -10.37 -12.97 45.00
CA LEU A 7 -9.47 -12.04 44.31
C LEU A 7 -9.00 -12.72 43.01
N GLY A 8 -9.66 -12.38 41.90
CA GLY A 8 -9.24 -12.77 40.57
C GLY A 8 -7.89 -12.16 40.25
N VAL A 9 -6.85 -12.99 40.21
CA VAL A 9 -5.55 -12.61 39.64
C VAL A 9 -5.76 -12.50 38.14
N ILE A 10 -6.01 -11.30 37.64
CA ILE A 10 -5.97 -11.04 36.21
C ILE A 10 -4.51 -11.25 35.80
N PRO A 11 -4.16 -12.25 34.95
CA PRO A 11 -2.81 -12.32 34.43
C PRO A 11 -2.58 -11.02 33.66
N ALA A 12 -1.58 -10.25 34.09
CA ALA A 12 -1.12 -9.10 33.34
C ALA A 12 -0.58 -9.62 32.00
N VAL A 13 -1.43 -9.58 30.97
CA VAL A 13 -0.99 -9.79 29.59
C VAL A 13 -0.05 -8.63 29.30
N GLN A 14 1.25 -8.88 29.46
CA GLN A 14 2.25 -7.88 29.16
C GLN A 14 2.16 -7.55 27.67
N ALA A 15 1.62 -6.38 27.34
CA ALA A 15 1.42 -5.96 25.96
C ALA A 15 2.78 -5.99 25.24
N GLN A 16 2.90 -6.78 24.17
CA GLN A 16 4.13 -6.78 23.37
C GLN A 16 4.29 -5.41 22.71
N THR A 17 5.50 -4.86 22.74
CA THR A 17 5.84 -3.63 22.01
C THR A 17 6.02 -3.93 20.52
N TYR A 18 5.82 -2.92 19.67
CA TYR A 18 6.08 -3.05 18.24
C TYR A 18 7.52 -3.47 17.95
N ASP A 19 8.50 -2.89 18.65
CA ASP A 19 9.92 -3.26 18.48
C ASP A 19 10.19 -4.74 18.75
N LYS A 20 9.52 -5.32 19.76
CA LYS A 20 9.66 -6.74 20.08
C LYS A 20 9.05 -7.61 18.97
N LEU A 21 7.90 -7.21 18.43
CA LEU A 21 7.25 -7.93 17.33
C LEU A 21 8.06 -7.82 16.03
N TRP A 22 8.56 -6.63 15.68
CA TRP A 22 9.42 -6.45 14.49
C TRP A 22 10.74 -7.20 14.60
N LYS A 23 11.36 -7.28 15.79
CA LYS A 23 12.53 -8.15 16.00
C LYS A 23 12.22 -9.63 15.76
N GLN A 24 11.01 -10.09 16.09
CA GLN A 24 10.59 -11.46 15.77
C GLN A 24 10.38 -11.65 14.27
N VAL A 25 9.80 -10.65 13.59
CA VAL A 25 9.69 -10.65 12.12
C VAL A 25 11.07 -10.77 11.49
N GLU A 26 12.02 -9.89 11.82
CA GLU A 26 13.38 -9.92 11.30
C GLU A 26 14.09 -11.27 11.55
N GLN A 27 13.87 -11.89 12.72
CA GLN A 27 14.41 -13.22 13.01
C GLN A 27 13.78 -14.32 12.15
N ALA A 28 12.49 -14.23 11.84
CA ALA A 28 11.81 -15.16 10.95
C ALA A 28 12.26 -14.97 9.49
N GLU A 29 12.47 -13.72 9.05
CA GLU A 29 13.03 -13.40 7.72
C GLU A 29 14.43 -13.98 7.55
N LYS A 30 15.32 -13.77 8.54
CA LYS A 30 16.69 -14.34 8.55
C LYS A 30 16.72 -15.87 8.51
N LYS A 31 15.66 -16.52 8.97
CA LYS A 31 15.50 -17.98 8.96
C LYS A 31 14.70 -18.47 7.73
N SER A 32 14.33 -17.58 6.82
CA SER A 32 13.50 -17.90 5.64
C SER A 32 12.18 -18.60 6.01
N LEU A 33 11.49 -18.09 7.03
CA LEU A 33 10.21 -18.63 7.52
C LEU A 33 9.01 -17.74 7.10
N PRO A 34 8.57 -17.82 5.83
CA PRO A 34 7.57 -16.89 5.29
C PRO A 34 6.20 -16.97 6.00
N GLU A 35 5.75 -18.17 6.38
CA GLU A 35 4.49 -18.34 7.14
C GLU A 35 4.54 -17.67 8.52
N THR A 36 5.69 -17.77 9.19
CA THR A 36 5.91 -17.10 10.49
C THR A 36 5.91 -15.60 10.33
N VAL A 37 6.52 -15.06 9.26
CA VAL A 37 6.46 -13.63 8.95
C VAL A 37 5.02 -13.17 8.71
N ILE A 38 4.23 -13.92 7.93
CA ILE A 38 2.81 -13.64 7.67
C ILE A 38 1.99 -13.61 8.96
N LYS A 39 2.26 -14.56 9.88
CA LYS A 39 1.58 -14.61 11.18
C LYS A 39 1.92 -13.39 12.04
N LEU A 40 3.21 -13.12 12.24
CA LEU A 40 3.68 -12.03 13.09
C LEU A 40 3.25 -10.66 12.58
N THR A 41 3.32 -10.44 11.27
CA THR A 41 2.83 -9.19 10.65
C THR A 41 1.31 -9.06 10.78
N GLY A 42 0.55 -10.16 10.74
CA GLY A 42 -0.87 -10.17 11.11
C GLY A 42 -1.11 -9.72 12.55
N GLU A 43 -0.29 -10.15 13.51
CA GLU A 43 -0.37 -9.73 14.91
C GLU A 43 -0.03 -8.23 15.08
N ILE A 44 0.98 -7.74 14.35
CA ILE A 44 1.34 -6.30 14.34
C ILE A 44 0.19 -5.47 13.78
N TYR A 45 -0.46 -5.92 12.69
CA TYR A 45 -1.61 -5.24 12.11
C TYR A 45 -2.76 -5.13 13.11
N GLN A 46 -3.15 -6.24 13.74
CA GLN A 46 -4.23 -6.26 14.75
C GLN A 46 -3.92 -5.37 15.97
N LYS A 47 -2.66 -5.30 16.37
CA LYS A 47 -2.22 -4.36 17.40
C LYS A 47 -2.34 -2.92 16.90
N GLY A 48 -1.90 -2.65 15.67
CA GLY A 48 -2.09 -1.39 14.95
C GLY A 48 -3.54 -0.90 14.96
N GLU A 49 -4.49 -1.78 14.66
CA GLU A 49 -5.92 -1.44 14.69
C GLU A 49 -6.38 -1.01 16.09
N LYS A 50 -6.02 -1.77 17.13
CA LYS A 50 -6.39 -1.46 18.52
C LYS A 50 -5.77 -0.15 19.01
N ASP A 51 -4.53 0.10 18.61
CA ASP A 51 -3.78 1.29 18.99
C ASP A 51 -4.07 2.49 18.06
N LYS A 52 -4.87 2.30 17.00
CA LYS A 52 -5.09 3.28 15.92
C LYS A 52 -3.79 3.81 15.31
N ASN A 53 -2.84 2.91 15.07
CA ASN A 53 -1.51 3.21 14.57
C ASN A 53 -1.38 2.80 13.09
N SER A 54 -1.88 3.65 12.20
CA SER A 54 -1.85 3.43 10.75
C SER A 54 -0.45 3.19 10.17
N PRO A 55 0.63 3.87 10.62
CA PRO A 55 1.98 3.56 10.16
C PRO A 55 2.39 2.10 10.41
N GLN A 56 2.11 1.58 11.61
CA GLN A 56 2.39 0.17 11.92
C GLN A 56 1.49 -0.78 11.11
N MET A 57 0.22 -0.43 10.93
CA MET A 57 -0.71 -1.20 10.11
C MET A 57 -0.24 -1.28 8.65
N LEU A 58 0.15 -0.16 8.04
CA LEU A 58 0.62 -0.09 6.66
C LEU A 58 1.88 -0.93 6.46
N LYS A 59 2.88 -0.76 7.34
CA LYS A 59 4.12 -1.55 7.28
C LYS A 59 3.84 -3.04 7.40
N ALA A 60 3.02 -3.43 8.38
CA ALA A 60 2.64 -4.83 8.59
C ALA A 60 1.87 -5.40 7.40
N TYR A 61 0.95 -4.63 6.81
CA TYR A 61 0.18 -5.03 5.64
C TYR A 61 1.08 -5.29 4.43
N MET A 62 1.97 -4.35 4.10
CA MET A 62 2.88 -4.47 2.96
C MET A 62 3.87 -5.62 3.12
N TRP A 63 4.40 -5.83 4.32
CA TRP A 63 5.23 -7.02 4.61
C TRP A 63 4.44 -8.30 4.41
N ARG A 64 3.24 -8.40 4.99
CA ARG A 64 2.39 -9.58 4.86
C ARG A 64 2.05 -9.89 3.40
N MET A 65 1.73 -8.86 2.61
CA MET A 65 1.46 -8.95 1.19
C MET A 65 2.67 -9.55 0.44
N ARG A 66 3.87 -8.97 0.61
CA ARG A 66 5.12 -9.45 -0.01
C ARG A 66 5.37 -10.95 0.25
N TYR A 67 5.17 -11.41 1.48
CA TYR A 67 5.42 -12.80 1.84
C TYR A 67 4.32 -13.76 1.37
N ARG A 68 3.07 -13.29 1.23
CA ARG A 68 2.00 -14.08 0.61
C ARG A 68 2.22 -14.27 -0.88
N ASP A 69 2.68 -13.22 -1.56
CA ASP A 69 2.97 -13.26 -2.99
C ASP A 69 4.06 -14.29 -3.33
N MET A 70 4.96 -14.60 -2.39
CA MET A 70 5.95 -15.68 -2.51
C MET A 70 5.37 -17.10 -2.39
N LEU A 71 4.30 -17.28 -1.61
CA LEU A 71 3.77 -18.59 -1.25
C LEU A 71 2.56 -19.01 -2.10
N THR A 72 1.75 -18.04 -2.51
CA THR A 72 0.46 -18.28 -3.13
C THR A 72 0.38 -17.49 -4.43
N PRO A 73 0.39 -18.18 -5.59
CA PRO A 73 0.03 -17.56 -6.86
C PRO A 73 -1.30 -16.83 -6.72
N ASP A 74 -1.46 -15.69 -7.40
CA ASP A 74 -2.70 -14.90 -7.39
C ASP A 74 -3.04 -14.22 -6.03
N SER A 75 -2.18 -14.30 -5.00
CA SER A 75 -2.45 -13.61 -3.73
C SER A 75 -2.46 -12.08 -3.85
N LEU A 76 -1.80 -11.53 -4.87
CA LEU A 76 -1.87 -10.12 -5.26
C LEU A 76 -3.32 -9.60 -5.32
N TYR A 77 -4.25 -10.34 -5.92
CA TYR A 77 -5.64 -9.88 -6.08
C TYR A 77 -6.35 -9.75 -4.74
N THR A 78 -6.16 -10.72 -3.85
CA THR A 78 -6.77 -10.70 -2.52
C THR A 78 -6.17 -9.60 -1.65
N ASN A 79 -4.86 -9.39 -1.74
CA ASN A 79 -4.15 -8.33 -1.03
C ASN A 79 -4.58 -6.95 -1.55
N LEU A 80 -4.74 -6.76 -2.86
CA LEU A 80 -5.16 -5.49 -3.43
C LEU A 80 -6.60 -5.13 -3.03
N ASN A 81 -7.53 -6.09 -3.07
CA ASN A 81 -8.90 -5.90 -2.59
C ASN A 81 -8.96 -5.44 -1.13
N GLY A 82 -8.05 -5.94 -0.29
CA GLY A 82 -7.96 -5.52 1.11
C GLY A 82 -7.48 -4.07 1.26
N LEU A 83 -6.53 -3.61 0.45
CA LEU A 83 -6.10 -2.20 0.42
C LEU A 83 -7.23 -1.28 -0.07
N GLU A 84 -7.93 -1.67 -1.13
CA GLU A 84 -9.08 -0.89 -1.65
C GLU A 84 -10.20 -0.77 -0.62
N LEU A 85 -10.52 -1.86 0.08
CA LEU A 85 -11.51 -1.84 1.13
C LEU A 85 -11.08 -0.92 2.28
N TRP A 86 -9.81 -0.97 2.68
CA TRP A 86 -9.28 -0.09 3.71
C TRP A 86 -9.34 1.38 3.28
N ALA A 87 -8.95 1.71 2.05
CA ALA A 87 -9.03 3.07 1.50
C ALA A 87 -10.47 3.62 1.54
N LYS A 88 -11.46 2.76 1.25
CA LYS A 88 -12.88 3.09 1.29
C LYS A 88 -13.42 3.29 2.71
N GLN A 89 -12.92 2.54 3.68
CA GLN A 89 -13.45 2.51 5.05
C GLN A 89 -12.78 3.49 6.00
N THR A 90 -11.52 3.89 5.73
CA THR A 90 -10.80 4.80 6.63
C THR A 90 -11.46 6.19 6.67
N ASP A 91 -11.64 6.71 7.87
CA ASP A 91 -12.09 8.08 8.12
C ASP A 91 -10.94 9.09 8.16
N GLN A 92 -9.69 8.61 8.21
CA GLN A 92 -8.49 9.45 8.23
C GLN A 92 -8.10 9.87 6.80
N PRO A 93 -8.17 11.16 6.45
CA PRO A 93 -7.87 11.62 5.09
C PRO A 93 -6.43 11.33 4.66
N MET A 94 -5.46 11.42 5.56
CA MET A 94 -4.07 11.12 5.26
C MET A 94 -3.85 9.62 4.98
N ASP A 95 -4.47 8.72 5.76
CA ASP A 95 -4.39 7.28 5.48
C ASP A 95 -5.00 6.96 4.13
N ARG A 96 -6.13 7.60 3.80
CA ARG A 96 -6.77 7.47 2.50
C ARG A 96 -5.82 7.87 1.36
N ALA A 97 -5.14 9.00 1.50
CA ALA A 97 -4.18 9.48 0.51
C ALA A 97 -3.02 8.49 0.31
N VAL A 98 -2.45 7.97 1.41
CA VAL A 98 -1.38 6.96 1.37
C VAL A 98 -1.84 5.68 0.71
N LEU A 99 -3.04 5.18 1.08
CA LEU A 99 -3.60 3.95 0.52
C LEU A 99 -3.85 4.08 -0.98
N HIS A 100 -4.43 5.19 -1.45
CA HIS A 100 -4.59 5.43 -2.88
C HIS A 100 -3.25 5.54 -3.62
N SER A 101 -2.22 6.12 -2.99
CA SER A 101 -0.88 6.15 -3.58
C SER A 101 -0.26 4.75 -3.71
N LEU A 102 -0.50 3.85 -2.75
CA LEU A 102 -0.07 2.45 -2.81
C LEU A 102 -0.84 1.66 -3.87
N ILE A 103 -2.16 1.85 -3.93
CA ILE A 103 -3.03 1.19 -4.91
C ILE A 103 -2.63 1.61 -6.33
N ALA A 104 -2.37 2.91 -6.56
CA ALA A 104 -1.90 3.42 -7.85
C ALA A 104 -0.59 2.73 -8.29
N GLU A 105 0.38 2.63 -7.39
CA GLU A 105 1.67 1.97 -7.65
C GLU A 105 1.49 0.49 -7.99
N ILE A 106 0.68 -0.24 -7.23
CA ILE A 106 0.46 -1.68 -7.47
C ILE A 106 -0.19 -1.91 -8.84
N TYR A 107 -1.22 -1.14 -9.18
CA TYR A 107 -1.86 -1.23 -10.49
C TYR A 107 -0.95 -0.82 -11.64
N SER A 108 -0.16 0.24 -11.47
CA SER A 108 0.77 0.70 -12.50
C SER A 108 1.89 -0.31 -12.74
N MET A 109 2.42 -0.92 -11.67
CA MET A 109 3.42 -1.98 -11.78
C MET A 109 2.86 -3.22 -12.48
N TYR A 110 1.64 -3.63 -12.14
CA TYR A 110 1.00 -4.75 -12.83
C TYR A 110 0.82 -4.46 -14.32
N ALA A 111 0.32 -3.27 -14.66
CA ALA A 111 0.10 -2.88 -16.05
C ALA A 111 1.42 -2.81 -16.83
N PHE A 112 2.46 -2.24 -16.24
CA PHE A 112 3.80 -2.16 -16.82
C PHE A 112 4.39 -3.55 -17.08
N ASN A 113 4.29 -4.47 -16.11
CA ASN A 113 4.81 -5.83 -16.24
C ASN A 113 4.06 -6.66 -17.29
N ASN A 114 2.78 -6.37 -17.53
CA ASN A 114 1.93 -7.08 -18.49
C ASN A 114 1.68 -6.27 -19.78
N GLN A 115 2.43 -5.19 -20.01
CA GLN A 115 2.14 -4.20 -21.05
C GLN A 115 2.06 -4.80 -22.47
N TRP A 116 2.90 -5.79 -22.79
CA TRP A 116 2.91 -6.43 -24.11
C TRP A 116 1.61 -7.19 -24.39
N GLN A 117 1.07 -7.88 -23.39
CA GLN A 117 -0.19 -8.61 -23.47
C GLN A 117 -1.37 -7.64 -23.49
N LEU A 118 -1.33 -6.60 -22.65
CA LEU A 118 -2.38 -5.59 -22.57
C LEU A 118 -2.54 -4.81 -23.88
N ARG A 119 -1.45 -4.50 -24.59
CA ARG A 119 -1.49 -3.82 -25.89
C ARG A 119 -2.19 -4.64 -26.99
N GLN A 120 -2.23 -5.96 -26.87
CA GLN A 120 -2.88 -6.85 -27.84
C GLN A 120 -4.38 -7.00 -27.62
N ARG A 121 -4.90 -6.58 -26.46
CA ARG A 121 -6.33 -6.68 -26.15
C ARG A 121 -7.10 -5.54 -26.83
N ALA A 122 -8.30 -5.85 -27.29
CA ALA A 122 -9.25 -4.82 -27.72
C ALA A 122 -9.70 -4.02 -26.50
N GLU A 123 -9.77 -2.69 -26.63
CA GLU A 123 -10.24 -1.83 -25.55
C GLU A 123 -11.75 -1.94 -25.39
N ILE A 124 -12.20 -1.89 -24.15
CA ILE A 124 -13.60 -1.85 -23.77
C ILE A 124 -13.84 -0.47 -23.16
N VAL A 125 -14.74 0.31 -23.76
CA VAL A 125 -15.02 1.70 -23.37
C VAL A 125 -16.42 1.77 -22.77
N GLY A 126 -16.56 2.46 -21.64
CA GLY A 126 -17.86 2.69 -20.99
C GLY A 126 -18.38 1.52 -20.15
N GLU A 127 -17.61 0.45 -19.99
CA GLU A 127 -17.93 -0.63 -19.06
C GLU A 127 -17.15 -0.47 -17.74
N ALA A 128 -17.82 -0.78 -16.64
CA ALA A 128 -17.16 -0.86 -15.34
C ALA A 128 -16.18 -2.05 -15.35
N PRO A 129 -14.95 -1.89 -14.82
CA PRO A 129 -14.01 -3.00 -14.73
C PRO A 129 -14.61 -4.17 -13.93
N SER A 130 -14.38 -5.40 -14.38
CA SER A 130 -14.81 -6.58 -13.64
C SER A 130 -14.05 -6.73 -12.31
N ALA A 131 -14.52 -7.62 -11.44
CA ALA A 131 -13.82 -7.90 -10.17
C ALA A 131 -12.45 -8.57 -10.38
N ASP A 132 -12.22 -9.19 -11.54
CA ASP A 132 -10.95 -9.83 -11.87
C ASP A 132 -10.13 -8.93 -12.80
N MET A 133 -9.09 -8.29 -12.24
CA MET A 133 -8.23 -7.40 -13.03
C MET A 133 -7.47 -8.10 -14.17
N ARG A 134 -7.42 -9.44 -14.19
CA ARG A 134 -6.87 -10.20 -15.32
C ARG A 134 -7.70 -10.05 -16.58
N GLU A 135 -8.96 -9.68 -16.47
CA GLU A 135 -9.88 -9.43 -17.59
C GLU A 135 -9.77 -7.99 -18.10
N TRP A 136 -9.09 -7.11 -17.36
CA TRP A 136 -9.05 -5.70 -17.70
C TRP A 136 -8.24 -5.42 -18.97
N THR A 137 -8.66 -4.38 -19.67
CA THR A 137 -7.98 -3.82 -20.84
C THR A 137 -6.98 -2.74 -20.41
N ALA A 138 -6.07 -2.36 -21.31
CA ALA A 138 -5.06 -1.34 -21.04
C ALA A 138 -5.67 -0.02 -20.52
N ASN A 139 -6.76 0.45 -21.14
CA ASN A 139 -7.45 1.67 -20.74
C ASN A 139 -8.07 1.59 -19.33
N MET A 140 -8.52 0.41 -18.88
CA MET A 140 -9.04 0.24 -17.52
C MET A 140 -7.93 0.39 -16.47
N PHE A 141 -6.73 -0.14 -16.72
CA PHE A 141 -5.58 0.08 -15.83
C PHE A 141 -5.15 1.54 -15.80
N VAL A 142 -5.07 2.21 -16.97
CA VAL A 142 -4.75 3.63 -17.06
C VAL A 142 -5.74 4.47 -16.23
N GLU A 143 -7.03 4.23 -16.39
CA GLU A 143 -8.07 4.98 -15.66
C GLU A 143 -8.03 4.70 -14.15
N LYS A 144 -7.80 3.44 -13.77
CA LYS A 144 -7.66 3.07 -12.36
C LYS A 144 -6.46 3.76 -11.70
N VAL A 145 -5.32 3.80 -12.37
CA VAL A 145 -4.12 4.51 -11.88
C VAL A 145 -4.39 6.01 -11.77
N ARG A 146 -4.97 6.63 -12.79
CA ARG A 146 -5.35 8.06 -12.77
C ARG A 146 -6.30 8.40 -11.64
N THR A 147 -7.34 7.59 -11.45
CA THR A 147 -8.31 7.77 -10.38
C THR A 147 -7.62 7.72 -9.02
N ASN A 148 -6.79 6.70 -8.77
CA ASN A 148 -6.09 6.59 -7.49
C ASN A 148 -5.06 7.69 -7.28
N VAL A 149 -4.35 8.14 -8.31
CA VAL A 149 -3.46 9.31 -8.21
C VAL A 149 -4.24 10.57 -7.85
N LYS A 150 -5.39 10.79 -8.49
CA LYS A 150 -6.26 11.92 -8.17
C LYS A 150 -6.72 11.89 -6.70
N GLU A 151 -7.16 10.73 -6.20
CA GLU A 151 -7.58 10.57 -4.81
C GLU A 151 -6.40 10.74 -3.83
N ALA A 152 -5.21 10.22 -4.17
CA ALA A 152 -4.00 10.38 -3.38
C ALA A 152 -3.59 11.86 -3.22
N MET A 153 -3.89 12.70 -4.21
CA MET A 153 -3.51 14.11 -4.27
C MET A 153 -4.66 15.08 -3.99
N ALA A 154 -5.82 14.58 -3.55
CA ALA A 154 -7.06 15.36 -3.46
C ALA A 154 -6.97 16.55 -2.50
N ASP A 155 -6.29 16.40 -1.36
CA ASP A 155 -6.13 17.44 -0.33
C ASP A 155 -4.69 17.94 -0.25
N SER A 156 -4.26 18.69 -1.26
CA SER A 156 -2.89 19.23 -1.33
C SER A 156 -2.47 20.05 -0.11
N VAL A 157 -3.39 20.76 0.54
CA VAL A 157 -3.11 21.58 1.73
C VAL A 157 -2.79 20.69 2.92
N LEU A 158 -3.57 19.63 3.15
CA LEU A 158 -3.28 18.64 4.18
C LEU A 158 -1.91 17.97 3.94
N LEU A 159 -1.62 17.60 2.69
CA LEU A 159 -0.38 16.92 2.32
C LEU A 159 0.86 17.80 2.57
N LEU A 160 0.79 19.09 2.20
CA LEU A 160 1.87 20.06 2.43
C LEU A 160 2.10 20.33 3.92
N ASN A 161 1.04 20.31 4.73
CA ASN A 161 1.11 20.60 6.17
C ASN A 161 1.45 19.38 7.03
N THR A 162 1.52 18.17 6.44
CA THR A 162 1.79 16.94 7.19
C THR A 162 3.19 16.43 6.87
N SER A 163 4.03 16.30 7.89
CA SER A 163 5.34 15.65 7.72
C SER A 163 5.17 14.13 7.54
N SER A 164 5.81 13.57 6.52
CA SER A 164 5.95 12.13 6.28
C SER A 164 6.63 11.36 7.43
N ARG A 165 7.32 12.07 8.33
CA ARG A 165 7.84 11.51 9.59
C ARG A 165 6.75 10.93 10.48
N THR A 166 5.51 11.44 10.37
CA THR A 166 4.34 10.90 11.08
C THR A 166 3.99 9.47 10.65
N TYR A 167 4.48 9.02 9.49
CA TYR A 167 4.29 7.67 8.99
C TYR A 167 5.49 6.74 9.25
N ILE A 168 6.45 7.13 10.09
CA ILE A 168 7.46 6.18 10.59
C ILE A 168 6.75 5.14 11.51
N PRO A 169 7.02 3.83 11.38
CA PRO A 169 8.15 3.23 10.67
C PRO A 169 7.84 2.74 9.25
N PHE A 170 6.70 3.11 8.67
CA PHE A 170 6.35 2.73 7.30
C PHE A 170 7.10 3.55 6.26
N VAL A 171 7.19 4.87 6.47
CA VAL A 171 7.98 5.76 5.62
C VAL A 171 9.45 5.66 5.97
N GLU A 172 10.27 5.51 4.93
CA GLU A 172 11.71 5.66 4.97
C GLU A 172 12.08 7.04 4.42
N LEU A 173 12.90 7.79 5.15
CA LEU A 173 13.30 9.14 4.75
C LEU A 173 14.53 9.07 3.85
N GLY A 174 14.42 9.59 2.62
CA GLY A 174 15.58 9.76 1.73
C GLY A 174 16.39 10.99 2.10
N GLU A 175 17.69 10.99 1.79
CA GLU A 175 18.61 12.10 2.09
C GLU A 175 18.13 13.43 1.48
N THR A 176 17.58 13.40 0.27
CA THR A 176 17.07 14.60 -0.44
C THR A 176 15.71 15.08 0.05
N SER A 177 14.99 14.29 0.84
CA SER A 177 13.64 14.65 1.30
C SER A 177 13.64 15.80 2.33
N GLU A 178 14.79 16.11 2.92
CA GLU A 178 14.97 17.26 3.81
C GLU A 178 14.73 18.60 3.11
N TYR A 179 15.08 18.70 1.83
CA TYR A 179 14.85 19.91 1.02
C TYR A 179 13.36 20.29 0.94
N TYR A 180 12.48 19.29 1.03
CA TYR A 180 11.02 19.44 1.00
C TYR A 180 10.39 19.30 2.39
N HIS A 181 11.18 19.51 3.45
CA HIS A 181 10.74 19.39 4.85
C HIS A 181 10.12 18.02 5.19
N HIS A 182 10.41 17.00 4.39
CA HIS A 182 9.78 15.69 4.45
C HIS A 182 8.26 15.76 4.45
N ASP A 183 7.61 16.66 3.71
CA ASP A 183 6.14 16.70 3.67
C ASP A 183 5.54 15.52 2.86
N MET A 184 4.26 15.23 3.11
CA MET A 184 3.54 14.17 2.41
C MET A 184 3.25 14.52 0.96
N TYR A 185 3.17 15.81 0.61
CA TYR A 185 2.88 16.24 -0.76
C TYR A 185 3.99 15.80 -1.71
N HIS A 186 5.25 16.11 -1.43
CA HIS A 186 6.37 15.76 -2.29
C HIS A 186 6.58 14.24 -2.36
N LEU A 187 6.36 13.53 -1.25
CA LEU A 187 6.40 12.06 -1.22
C LEU A 187 5.32 11.46 -2.14
N LEU A 188 4.06 11.83 -1.96
CA LEU A 188 2.94 11.25 -2.71
C LEU A 188 2.90 11.74 -4.16
N ALA A 189 3.33 12.97 -4.44
CA ALA A 189 3.48 13.50 -5.80
C ALA A 189 4.54 12.74 -6.58
N THR A 190 5.71 12.49 -5.98
CA THR A 190 6.78 11.70 -6.62
C THR A 190 6.29 10.30 -6.97
N ARG A 191 5.63 9.63 -6.02
CA ARG A 191 5.01 8.31 -6.23
C ARG A 191 3.95 8.34 -7.34
N SER A 192 3.13 9.39 -7.37
CA SER A 192 2.09 9.59 -8.39
C SER A 192 2.68 9.76 -9.80
N ILE A 193 3.77 10.53 -9.93
CA ILE A 193 4.47 10.72 -11.21
C ILE A 193 5.00 9.38 -11.72
N VAL A 194 5.66 8.59 -10.86
CA VAL A 194 6.17 7.26 -11.22
C VAL A 194 5.03 6.34 -11.68
N ALA A 195 3.92 6.30 -10.94
CA ALA A 195 2.77 5.47 -11.29
C ALA A 195 2.17 5.88 -12.66
N LEU A 196 2.03 7.17 -12.93
CA LEU A 196 1.53 7.67 -14.21
C LEU A 196 2.49 7.37 -15.37
N GLN A 197 3.80 7.52 -15.17
CA GLN A 197 4.81 7.21 -16.18
C GLN A 197 4.79 5.73 -16.59
N GLN A 198 4.59 4.83 -15.62
CA GLN A 198 4.49 3.38 -15.88
C GLN A 198 3.32 3.00 -16.81
N VAL A 199 2.24 3.78 -16.81
CA VAL A 199 1.07 3.52 -17.68
C VAL A 199 0.97 4.44 -18.89
N ALA A 200 1.87 5.42 -19.03
CA ALA A 200 1.84 6.40 -20.12
C ALA A 200 1.87 5.73 -21.51
N GLY A 201 2.70 4.70 -21.69
CA GLY A 201 2.80 3.96 -22.95
C GLY A 201 1.60 3.06 -23.28
N LEU A 202 0.65 2.91 -22.36
CA LEU A 202 -0.61 2.20 -22.57
C LEU A 202 -1.75 3.15 -22.93
N ASP A 203 -1.61 4.45 -22.64
CA ASP A 203 -2.63 5.42 -22.99
C ASP A 203 -2.51 5.84 -24.45
N ARG A 204 -3.38 5.29 -25.29
CA ARG A 204 -3.44 5.61 -26.72
C ARG A 204 -3.93 7.04 -27.02
N ALA A 205 -4.47 7.76 -26.04
CA ALA A 205 -4.84 9.17 -26.18
C ALA A 205 -3.67 10.13 -25.98
N THR A 206 -2.55 9.68 -25.41
CA THR A 206 -1.31 10.45 -25.30
C THR A 206 -0.28 9.87 -26.27
N PRO A 207 0.10 10.58 -27.34
CA PRO A 207 1.22 10.17 -28.16
C PRO A 207 2.46 10.05 -27.27
N VAL A 208 3.10 8.88 -27.25
CA VAL A 208 4.45 8.76 -26.68
C VAL A 208 5.37 9.52 -27.65
N GLU A 209 5.78 10.73 -27.28
CA GLU A 209 6.94 11.33 -27.92
C GLU A 209 8.11 10.39 -27.62
N ASN A 210 8.60 9.70 -28.66
CA ASN A 210 9.88 9.02 -28.61
C ASN A 210 10.91 10.11 -28.32
N ILE A 211 11.31 10.23 -27.06
CA ILE A 211 12.56 10.88 -26.72
C ILE A 211 13.61 9.88 -27.19
N SER A 212 14.01 10.00 -28.45
CA SER A 212 15.19 9.34 -28.97
C SER A 212 16.34 9.73 -28.05
N GLU A 213 16.92 8.74 -27.38
CA GLU A 213 18.24 8.85 -26.79
C GLU A 213 19.22 9.14 -27.95
N ASP A 214 19.42 10.41 -28.26
CA ASP A 214 20.65 10.84 -28.91
C ASP A 214 21.76 10.72 -27.87
N SER A 215 22.51 9.63 -27.95
CA SER A 215 23.83 9.44 -27.33
C SER A 215 24.78 8.85 -28.36
#